data_AF-A0A7S9DYG3-F1
#
_entry.id   AF-A0A7S9DYG3-F1
#
_cell.length_a   1.000
_cell.length_b   1.000
_cell.length_c   1.000
_cell.angle_alpha   90.00
_cell.angle_beta   90.00
_cell.angle_gamma   90.00
#
_symmetry.space_group_name_H-M   'P 1'
#
loop_
_entity.id
_entity.type
_entity.pdbx_description
1 polymer ?
#
loop_
_entity_poly.entity_id
_entity_poly.type
_entity_poly.pdbx_seq_one_letter_code
_entity_poly.pdbx_strand_id
1 'polypeptide(L)'
;MKFTFIIAATLLVMSTPTSANLISNGDFQTCDFTHWGLDTDGFGEPADTSNFTIIDEAGQCSAQVSTGNPFATEFANTLFTNLDLSSVSPDAILDLQFDWTFSGFDLQTDEFSDAFSVVLNNGMDLEELLFVFEDGSGTFFTQLDASYDGFSLDFALLPGFNAESYASIFTLDNVALTERVEVTAPHTSLLIAFGLCAVALRRKLQQQ
;
A
#
# COMPACT_ATOMS: atom_id res chain seq x y z
N MET A 1 12.83 -6.99 -44.12
CA MET A 1 12.10 -5.86 -43.49
C MET A 1 10.68 -6.29 -43.06
N LYS A 2 10.50 -7.30 -42.19
CA LYS A 2 9.13 -7.82 -41.92
C LYS A 2 8.79 -8.34 -40.50
N PHE A 3 9.71 -8.31 -39.53
CA PHE A 3 9.39 -8.76 -38.15
C PHE A 3 9.40 -7.63 -37.09
N THR A 4 10.17 -6.58 -37.31
CA THR A 4 10.35 -5.49 -36.33
C THR A 4 9.08 -4.63 -36.13
N PHE A 5 8.25 -4.49 -37.16
CA PHE A 5 7.02 -3.68 -37.08
C PHE A 5 5.88 -4.36 -36.29
N ILE A 6 5.83 -5.69 -36.28
CA ILE A 6 4.80 -6.45 -35.54
C ILE A 6 5.11 -6.41 -34.04
N ILE A 7 6.39 -6.54 -33.67
CA ILE A 7 6.83 -6.51 -32.27
C ILE A 7 6.57 -5.13 -31.65
N ALA A 8 6.87 -4.04 -32.38
CA ALA A 8 6.62 -2.68 -31.90
C ALA A 8 5.11 -2.38 -31.71
N ALA A 9 4.25 -2.86 -32.61
CA ALA A 9 2.79 -2.69 -32.48
C ALA A 9 2.19 -3.54 -31.35
N THR A 10 2.82 -4.65 -30.98
CA THR A 10 2.36 -5.50 -29.85
C THR A 10 2.80 -4.93 -28.50
N LEU A 11 3.99 -4.31 -28.44
CA LEU A 11 4.51 -3.63 -27.24
C LEU A 11 3.72 -2.36 -26.88
N LEU A 12 3.24 -1.61 -27.89
CA LEU A 12 2.42 -0.39 -27.66
C LEU A 12 1.00 -0.69 -27.15
N VAL A 13 0.50 -1.91 -27.28
CA VAL A 13 -0.85 -2.30 -26.82
C VAL A 13 -0.82 -2.85 -25.39
N MET A 14 0.37 -3.12 -24.85
CA MET A 14 0.57 -3.64 -23.49
C MET A 14 1.13 -2.60 -22.51
N SER A 15 1.14 -1.31 -22.87
CA SER A 15 1.41 -0.26 -21.88
C SER A 15 0.20 -0.13 -20.96
N THR A 16 0.16 -0.92 -19.89
CA THR A 16 -0.70 -0.61 -18.75
C THR A 16 -0.27 0.75 -18.22
N PRO A 17 -1.19 1.71 -18.03
CA PRO A 17 -0.83 2.93 -17.33
C PRO A 17 -0.29 2.49 -15.97
N THR A 18 0.99 2.74 -15.75
CA THR A 18 1.63 2.52 -14.46
C THR A 18 1.56 3.87 -13.77
N SER A 19 0.65 3.99 -12.80
CA SER A 19 0.65 5.11 -11.88
C SER A 19 1.83 4.94 -10.93
N ALA A 20 2.57 6.00 -10.66
CA ALA A 20 3.59 5.98 -9.63
C ALA A 20 2.93 5.80 -8.26
N ASN A 21 3.55 5.02 -7.38
CA ASN A 21 3.15 4.97 -5.98
C ASN A 21 3.48 6.33 -5.33
N LEU A 22 2.50 6.93 -4.67
CA LEU A 22 2.64 8.18 -3.93
C LEU A 22 3.27 7.95 -2.55
N ILE A 23 3.25 6.71 -2.05
CA ILE A 23 3.96 6.31 -0.83
C ILE A 23 5.38 5.92 -1.19
N SER A 24 6.35 6.65 -0.63
CA SER A 24 7.77 6.33 -0.80
C SER A 24 8.16 5.17 0.11
N ASN A 25 8.94 4.22 -0.41
CA ASN A 25 9.42 3.04 0.34
C ASN A 25 8.28 2.25 1.02
N GLY A 26 7.10 2.17 0.39
CA GLY A 26 5.95 1.46 0.97
C GLY A 26 6.04 -0.06 0.91
N ASP A 27 6.95 -0.59 0.09
CA ASP A 27 7.33 -2.00 -0.04
C ASP A 27 8.63 -2.33 0.73
N PHE A 28 9.15 -1.37 1.50
CA PHE A 28 10.34 -1.47 2.34
C PHE A 28 11.60 -2.04 1.66
N GLN A 29 11.72 -1.98 0.32
CA GLN A 29 12.82 -2.60 -0.43
C GLN A 29 14.20 -1.95 -0.18
N THR A 30 14.23 -0.78 0.48
CA THR A 30 15.47 -0.18 1.00
C THR A 30 16.00 -0.90 2.24
N CYS A 31 15.20 -1.78 2.83
CA CYS A 31 15.47 -2.51 4.07
C CYS A 31 15.74 -1.60 5.28
N ASP A 32 15.11 -0.43 5.28
CA ASP A 32 15.08 0.52 6.38
C ASP A 32 13.73 1.27 6.40
N PHE A 33 13.55 2.14 7.40
CA PHE A 33 12.36 2.99 7.55
C PHE A 33 12.49 4.33 6.82
N THR A 34 13.31 4.46 5.78
CA THR A 34 13.45 5.72 5.03
C THR A 34 12.07 6.18 4.53
N HIS A 35 11.74 7.45 4.79
CA HIS A 35 10.44 8.10 4.51
C HIS A 35 9.28 7.72 5.44
N TRP A 36 9.51 6.87 6.43
CA TRP A 36 8.53 6.52 7.46
C TRP A 36 8.90 7.16 8.80
N GLY A 37 7.87 7.56 9.54
CA GLY A 37 7.99 7.98 10.94
C GLY A 37 7.65 6.84 11.88
N LEU A 38 8.29 6.85 13.04
CA LEU A 38 8.03 5.93 14.15
C LEU A 38 7.47 6.75 15.31
N ASP A 39 6.56 6.19 16.11
CA ASP A 39 6.03 6.82 17.33
C ASP A 39 5.64 5.74 18.34
N THR A 40 5.87 5.96 19.63
CA THR A 40 5.48 5.03 20.72
C THR A 40 4.63 5.72 21.79
N ASP A 41 4.56 7.05 21.81
CA ASP A 41 3.96 7.81 22.91
C ASP A 41 3.12 9.02 22.47
N GLY A 42 2.97 9.24 21.17
CA GLY A 42 2.25 10.36 20.58
C GLY A 42 3.02 11.68 20.64
N PHE A 43 4.32 11.66 20.99
CA PHE A 43 5.18 12.84 21.06
C PHE A 43 6.24 12.89 19.95
N GLY A 44 6.12 12.02 18.94
CA GLY A 44 7.00 11.95 17.78
C GLY A 44 8.00 10.80 17.85
N GLU A 45 9.09 10.93 17.09
CA GLU A 45 10.06 9.84 16.93
C GLU A 45 10.64 9.39 18.29
N PRO A 46 10.48 8.10 18.66
CA PRO A 46 10.86 7.62 19.96
C PRO A 46 12.39 7.53 20.06
N ALA A 47 12.92 7.82 21.25
CA ALA A 47 14.35 7.64 21.51
C ALA A 47 14.78 6.16 21.50
N ASP A 48 13.82 5.25 21.76
CA ASP A 48 13.98 3.81 21.70
C ASP A 48 13.12 3.25 20.56
N THR A 49 13.76 2.64 19.57
CA THR A 49 13.09 2.05 18.41
C THR A 49 13.08 0.52 18.48
N SER A 50 13.31 -0.09 19.65
CA SER A 50 13.38 -1.55 19.79
C SER A 50 12.11 -2.30 19.35
N ASN A 51 10.98 -1.59 19.36
CA ASN A 51 9.67 -2.09 18.95
C ASN A 51 9.45 -2.05 17.42
N PHE A 52 10.40 -1.51 16.66
CA PHE A 52 10.34 -1.35 15.21
C PHE A 52 11.52 -2.08 14.57
N THR A 53 11.23 -3.07 13.74
CA THR A 53 12.25 -3.89 13.09
C THR A 53 11.93 -4.07 11.60
N ILE A 54 12.96 -4.05 10.76
CA ILE A 54 12.83 -4.54 9.37
C ILE A 54 13.14 -6.03 9.35
N ILE A 55 12.20 -6.81 8.80
CA ILE A 55 12.39 -8.23 8.55
C ILE A 55 12.91 -8.39 7.13
N ASP A 56 14.12 -8.95 6.99
CA ASP A 56 14.75 -9.25 5.70
C ASP A 56 14.67 -10.76 5.40
N GLU A 57 13.79 -11.14 4.49
CA GLU A 57 13.70 -12.48 3.94
C GLU A 57 14.37 -12.56 2.56
N ALA A 58 15.69 -12.70 2.55
CA ALA A 58 16.50 -12.85 1.33
C ALA A 58 16.37 -11.67 0.35
N GLY A 59 16.34 -10.46 0.88
CA GLY A 59 16.18 -9.20 0.15
C GLY A 59 14.73 -8.80 -0.08
N GLN A 60 13.76 -9.53 0.46
CA GLN A 60 12.37 -9.09 0.56
C GLN A 60 12.16 -8.54 1.97
N CYS A 61 12.11 -7.22 2.06
CA CYS A 61 12.07 -6.51 3.34
C CYS A 61 10.63 -6.10 3.66
N SER A 62 10.22 -6.24 4.92
CA SER A 62 8.92 -5.77 5.44
C SER A 62 9.12 -5.06 6.79
N ALA A 63 8.18 -4.19 7.13
CA ALA A 63 8.18 -3.51 8.42
C ALA A 63 7.46 -4.34 9.48
N GLN A 64 8.05 -4.46 10.66
CA GLN A 64 7.44 -5.10 11.81
C GLN A 64 7.40 -4.15 13.00
N VAL A 65 6.22 -4.06 13.60
CA VAL A 65 5.96 -3.39 14.87
C VAL A 65 5.65 -4.46 15.91
N SER A 66 6.21 -4.33 17.10
CA SER A 66 5.96 -5.25 18.21
C SER A 66 5.60 -4.50 19.47
N THR A 67 4.79 -5.12 20.32
CA THR A 67 4.63 -4.75 21.72
C THR A 67 4.90 -5.97 22.60
N GLY A 68 5.41 -5.76 23.81
CA GLY A 68 5.91 -6.85 24.65
C GLY A 68 5.68 -6.67 26.13
N ASN A 69 4.70 -5.85 26.54
CA ASN A 69 4.56 -5.46 27.94
C ASN A 69 3.23 -5.90 28.59
N PRO A 70 3.25 -6.72 29.67
CA PRO A 70 2.05 -7.14 30.43
C PRO A 70 1.30 -6.02 31.17
N PHE A 71 1.77 -4.77 31.10
CA PHE A 71 1.18 -3.63 31.80
C PHE A 71 0.93 -2.51 30.80
N ALA A 72 -0.32 -2.02 30.76
CA ALA A 72 -0.86 -0.99 29.87
C ALA A 72 -0.25 0.43 30.04
N THR A 73 1.05 0.52 30.29
CA THR A 73 1.81 1.77 30.40
C THR A 73 2.40 2.22 29.07
N GLU A 74 2.37 1.37 28.04
CA GLU A 74 2.81 1.70 26.69
C GLU A 74 1.62 2.26 25.90
N PHE A 75 1.85 3.33 25.15
CA PHE A 75 0.89 3.79 24.14
C PHE A 75 1.07 2.95 22.87
N ALA A 76 0.26 3.22 21.86
CA ALA A 76 0.36 2.52 20.58
C ALA A 76 1.74 2.74 19.95
N ASN A 77 2.35 1.66 19.45
CA ASN A 77 3.50 1.78 18.57
C ASN A 77 3.00 2.03 17.15
N THR A 78 3.32 3.18 16.57
CA THR A 78 2.79 3.64 15.30
C THR A 78 3.90 3.81 14.28
N LEU A 79 3.72 3.19 13.12
CA LEU A 79 4.48 3.45 11.90
C LEU A 79 3.63 4.34 11.01
N PHE A 80 4.13 5.49 10.56
CA PHE A 80 3.32 6.44 9.81
C PHE A 80 4.05 7.08 8.63
N THR A 81 3.29 7.55 7.64
CA THR A 81 3.78 8.36 6.53
C THR A 81 2.83 9.51 6.26
N ASN A 82 3.37 10.69 5.95
CA ASN A 82 2.54 11.83 5.55
C ASN A 82 2.12 11.70 4.08
N LEU A 83 0.87 12.03 3.79
CA LEU A 83 0.32 12.07 2.46
C LEU A 83 0.57 13.46 1.86
N ASP A 84 1.49 13.53 0.90
CA ASP A 84 1.65 14.70 0.02
C ASP A 84 0.89 14.44 -1.29
N LEU A 85 -0.33 14.97 -1.35
CA LEU A 85 -1.23 14.87 -2.50
C LEU A 85 -1.32 16.21 -3.24
N SER A 86 -0.43 17.16 -2.94
CA SER A 86 -0.45 18.51 -3.50
C SER A 86 -0.33 18.55 -5.04
N SER A 87 0.24 17.51 -5.65
CA SER A 87 0.33 17.35 -7.10
C SER A 87 -0.84 16.58 -7.74
N VAL A 88 -1.71 15.99 -6.94
CA VAL A 88 -2.84 15.18 -7.39
C VAL A 88 -4.01 16.10 -7.78
N SER A 89 -4.76 15.72 -8.81
CA SER A 89 -5.98 16.45 -9.20
C SER A 89 -7.02 16.42 -8.07
N PRO A 90 -7.73 17.52 -7.77
CA PRO A 90 -8.77 17.54 -6.73
C PRO A 90 -9.88 16.49 -6.93
N ASP A 91 -10.14 16.11 -8.18
CA ASP A 91 -11.17 15.11 -8.54
C ASP A 91 -10.58 13.69 -8.74
N ALA A 92 -9.30 13.48 -8.43
CA ALA A 92 -8.66 12.18 -8.58
C ALA A 92 -9.20 11.19 -7.53
N ILE A 93 -9.32 9.94 -7.96
CA ILE A 93 -9.58 8.81 -7.07
C ILE A 93 -8.25 8.08 -6.89
N LEU A 94 -7.88 7.84 -5.65
CA LEU A 94 -6.65 7.16 -5.27
C LEU A 94 -6.99 5.77 -4.72
N ASP A 95 -6.34 4.74 -5.23
CA ASP A 95 -6.47 3.38 -4.72
C ASP A 95 -5.37 3.16 -3.66
N LEU A 96 -5.80 2.97 -2.40
CA LEU A 96 -4.93 2.61 -1.27
C LEU A 96 -4.99 1.09 -1.05
N GLN A 97 -3.82 0.47 -0.94
CA GLN A 97 -3.67 -0.92 -0.56
C GLN A 97 -2.44 -1.16 0.31
N PHE A 98 -2.48 -2.23 1.10
CA PHE A 98 -1.34 -2.73 1.84
C PHE A 98 -1.57 -4.19 2.24
N ASP A 99 -0.47 -4.92 2.44
CA ASP A 99 -0.48 -6.27 3.00
C ASP A 99 -0.18 -6.20 4.49
N TRP A 100 -0.90 -7.00 5.28
CA TRP A 100 -0.75 -7.06 6.72
C TRP A 100 -0.67 -8.50 7.22
N THR A 101 0.07 -8.69 8.30
CA THR A 101 0.03 -9.89 9.13
C THR A 101 0.02 -9.47 10.60
N PHE A 102 -0.88 -10.05 11.38
CA PHE A 102 -1.02 -9.77 12.80
C PHE A 102 -1.00 -11.06 13.60
N SER A 103 -0.27 -11.04 14.72
CA SER A 103 -0.26 -12.11 15.70
C SER A 103 -0.24 -11.55 17.11
N GLY A 104 -1.26 -11.87 17.89
CA GLY A 104 -1.47 -11.41 19.26
C GLY A 104 -0.75 -12.20 20.34
N PHE A 105 -0.14 -13.35 20.01
CA PHE A 105 0.51 -14.32 20.93
C PHE A 105 -0.24 -14.72 22.23
N ASP A 106 -1.48 -14.29 22.40
CA ASP A 106 -2.31 -14.49 23.57
C ASP A 106 -3.76 -14.85 23.21
N LEU A 107 -4.68 -14.76 24.17
CA LEU A 107 -6.08 -15.10 23.97
C LEU A 107 -6.83 -13.93 23.30
N GLN A 108 -6.74 -13.90 21.97
CA GLN A 108 -7.48 -13.01 21.07
C GLN A 108 -8.97 -13.32 21.07
N THR A 109 -9.64 -12.93 22.16
CA THR A 109 -11.02 -13.37 22.47
C THR A 109 -12.05 -12.26 22.34
N ASP A 110 -11.60 -11.01 22.39
CA ASP A 110 -12.44 -9.82 22.25
C ASP A 110 -11.65 -8.61 21.75
N GLU A 111 -12.39 -7.53 21.46
CA GLU A 111 -11.89 -6.23 21.00
C GLU A 111 -11.01 -5.47 22.01
N PHE A 112 -10.88 -5.96 23.24
CA PHE A 112 -9.95 -5.43 24.24
C PHE A 112 -8.61 -6.17 24.24
N SER A 113 -8.44 -7.17 23.37
CA SER A 113 -7.15 -7.83 23.15
C SER A 113 -6.19 -6.92 22.41
N ASP A 114 -4.92 -7.31 22.31
CA ASP A 114 -3.97 -6.65 21.41
C ASP A 114 -4.58 -6.50 20.01
N ALA A 115 -4.39 -5.35 19.37
CA ALA A 115 -4.98 -5.07 18.08
C ALA A 115 -4.05 -4.18 17.25
N PHE A 116 -4.27 -4.12 15.94
CA PHE A 116 -3.75 -3.03 15.13
C PHE A 116 -4.90 -2.24 14.51
N SER A 117 -4.65 -0.94 14.33
CA SER A 117 -5.53 -0.05 13.59
C SER A 117 -4.77 0.71 12.51
N VAL A 118 -5.48 1.05 11.45
CA VAL A 118 -4.99 1.91 10.37
C VAL A 118 -5.91 3.11 10.28
N VAL A 119 -5.36 4.31 10.42
CA VAL A 119 -6.13 5.54 10.47
C VAL A 119 -5.54 6.63 9.57
N LEU A 120 -6.40 7.53 9.10
CA LEU A 120 -6.00 8.81 8.53
C LEU A 120 -6.12 9.87 9.62
N ASN A 121 -5.06 10.65 9.83
CA ASN A 121 -4.97 11.60 10.93
C ASN A 121 -4.36 12.93 10.47
N ASN A 122 -4.97 14.07 10.81
CA ASN A 122 -4.37 15.40 10.55
C ASN A 122 -4.13 16.20 11.85
N GLY A 123 -4.25 15.54 13.01
CA GLY A 123 -4.16 16.13 14.35
C GLY A 123 -5.45 16.80 14.84
N MET A 124 -6.45 16.98 13.98
CA MET A 124 -7.80 17.48 14.33
C MET A 124 -8.89 16.45 14.03
N ASP A 125 -8.79 15.79 12.89
CA ASP A 125 -9.69 14.76 12.38
C ASP A 125 -8.96 13.41 12.37
N LEU A 126 -9.71 12.37 12.69
CA LEU A 126 -9.26 10.98 12.68
C LEU A 126 -10.31 10.12 12.00
N GLU A 127 -9.90 9.33 11.01
CA GLU A 127 -10.75 8.37 10.30
C GLU A 127 -10.12 6.98 10.34
N GLU A 128 -10.86 6.01 10.90
CA GLU A 128 -10.42 4.62 10.94
C GLU A 128 -10.74 3.91 9.63
N LEU A 129 -9.70 3.34 9.02
CA LEU A 129 -9.80 2.55 7.79
C LEU A 129 -9.92 1.06 8.07
N LEU A 130 -9.18 0.57 9.07
CA LEU A 130 -9.12 -0.84 9.43
C LEU A 130 -8.83 -0.99 10.93
N PHE A 131 -9.51 -1.93 11.57
CA PHE A 131 -9.23 -2.39 12.93
C PHE A 131 -9.27 -3.92 12.97
N VAL A 132 -8.25 -4.54 13.54
CA VAL A 132 -8.14 -6.00 13.63
C VAL A 132 -7.52 -6.37 14.97
N PHE A 133 -8.20 -7.27 15.70
CA PHE A 133 -7.68 -7.92 16.89
C PHE A 133 -7.46 -9.43 16.67
N GLU A 134 -8.09 -10.06 15.67
CA GLU A 134 -7.87 -11.49 15.44
C GLU A 134 -6.55 -11.77 14.71
N ASP A 135 -5.84 -12.82 15.11
CA ASP A 135 -4.69 -13.35 14.38
C ASP A 135 -5.03 -13.56 12.90
N GLY A 136 -4.16 -13.10 12.00
CA GLY A 136 -4.45 -13.23 10.58
C GLY A 136 -3.44 -12.58 9.66
N SER A 137 -3.74 -12.67 8.38
CA SER A 137 -3.05 -11.94 7.32
C SER A 137 -4.02 -11.62 6.20
N GLY A 138 -3.74 -10.57 5.45
CA GLY A 138 -4.55 -10.19 4.30
C GLY A 138 -4.02 -8.99 3.56
N THR A 139 -4.70 -8.65 2.47
CA THR A 139 -4.49 -7.41 1.73
C THR A 139 -5.71 -6.53 1.97
N PHE A 140 -5.49 -5.32 2.47
CA PHE A 140 -6.53 -4.31 2.57
C PHE A 140 -6.59 -3.48 1.29
N PHE A 141 -7.79 -3.02 0.92
CA PHE A 141 -8.00 -2.14 -0.22
C PHE A 141 -9.13 -1.15 0.07
N THR A 142 -8.89 0.13 -0.16
CA THR A 142 -9.91 1.18 -0.13
C THR A 142 -9.61 2.27 -1.15
N GLN A 143 -10.51 3.24 -1.26
CA GLN A 143 -10.33 4.40 -2.11
C GLN A 143 -10.27 5.67 -1.28
N LEU A 144 -9.31 6.53 -1.59
CA LEU A 144 -9.19 7.88 -1.05
C LEU A 144 -9.38 8.90 -2.18
N ASP A 145 -9.50 10.17 -1.80
CA ASP A 145 -9.47 11.29 -2.72
C ASP A 145 -8.41 12.32 -2.27
N ALA A 146 -8.27 13.41 -3.03
CA ALA A 146 -7.28 14.44 -2.77
C ALA A 146 -7.56 15.28 -1.50
N SER A 147 -8.70 15.12 -0.83
CA SER A 147 -9.01 15.88 0.40
C SER A 147 -8.14 15.47 1.60
N TYR A 148 -7.50 14.31 1.55
CA TYR A 148 -6.55 13.84 2.55
C TYR A 148 -5.12 14.39 2.38
N ASP A 149 -4.91 15.40 1.52
CA ASP A 149 -3.62 16.09 1.43
C ASP A 149 -3.21 16.65 2.81
N GLY A 150 -2.00 16.32 3.24
CA GLY A 150 -1.47 16.71 4.55
C GLY A 150 -1.93 15.85 5.74
N PHE A 151 -2.74 14.81 5.53
CA PHE A 151 -2.98 13.78 6.56
C PHE A 151 -1.77 12.85 6.67
N SER A 152 -1.59 12.21 7.81
CA SER A 152 -0.77 11.03 7.97
C SER A 152 -1.62 9.77 7.82
N LEU A 153 -1.04 8.75 7.20
CA LEU A 153 -1.53 7.37 7.24
C LEU A 153 -0.76 6.65 8.34
N ASP A 154 -1.48 6.33 9.41
CA ASP A 154 -0.92 5.79 10.65
C ASP A 154 -1.27 4.31 10.76
N PHE A 155 -0.27 3.46 10.98
CA PHE A 155 -0.43 2.04 11.27
C PHE A 155 -0.01 1.78 12.72
N ALA A 156 -0.99 1.67 13.60
CA ALA A 156 -0.80 1.64 15.04
C ALA A 156 -1.01 0.23 15.59
N LEU A 157 -0.02 -0.31 16.28
CA LEU A 157 -0.13 -1.50 17.10
C LEU A 157 -0.51 -1.09 18.53
N LEU A 158 -1.71 -1.50 18.95
CA LEU A 158 -2.35 -1.15 20.20
C LEU A 158 -2.15 -2.29 21.20
N PRO A 159 -1.60 -2.02 22.41
CA PRO A 159 -1.64 -3.00 23.47
C PRO A 159 -3.09 -3.18 23.92
N GLY A 160 -3.45 -4.43 24.21
CA GLY A 160 -4.75 -4.77 24.72
C GLY A 160 -4.94 -4.26 26.14
N PHE A 161 -6.20 -4.07 26.50
CA PHE A 161 -6.65 -3.54 27.79
C PHE A 161 -7.22 -4.64 28.70
N ASN A 162 -6.94 -5.90 28.39
CA ASN A 162 -7.35 -7.05 29.20
C ASN A 162 -6.14 -7.73 29.87
N ALA A 163 -6.40 -8.53 30.91
CA ALA A 163 -5.34 -9.20 31.67
C ALA A 163 -4.67 -10.36 30.91
N GLU A 164 -5.16 -10.65 29.70
CA GLU A 164 -4.66 -11.69 28.83
C GLU A 164 -3.81 -11.11 27.69
N SER A 165 -3.67 -9.78 27.62
CA SER A 165 -2.90 -9.05 26.60
C SER A 165 -1.44 -8.88 27.01
N TYR A 166 -0.50 -9.41 26.23
CA TYR A 166 0.91 -9.48 26.66
C TYR A 166 1.92 -9.02 25.61
N ALA A 167 1.75 -9.47 24.38
CA ALA A 167 2.72 -9.23 23.34
C ALA A 167 2.09 -9.53 21.99
N SER A 168 2.27 -8.63 21.04
CA SER A 168 1.79 -8.83 19.69
C SER A 168 2.79 -8.32 18.68
N ILE A 169 2.66 -8.83 17.47
CA ILE A 169 3.44 -8.43 16.31
C ILE A 169 2.46 -8.08 15.19
N PHE A 170 2.70 -6.91 14.61
CA PHE A 170 2.08 -6.45 13.38
C PHE A 170 3.17 -6.28 12.32
N THR A 171 3.00 -6.93 11.17
CA THR A 171 3.90 -6.81 10.02
C THR A 171 3.15 -6.17 8.86
N LEU A 172 3.77 -5.18 8.24
CA LEU A 172 3.24 -4.35 7.15
C LEU A 172 4.15 -4.44 5.93
N ASP A 173 3.55 -4.57 4.76
CA ASP A 173 4.27 -4.56 3.49
C ASP A 173 3.40 -4.02 2.34
N ASN A 174 4.01 -3.73 1.19
CA ASN A 174 3.37 -3.36 -0.06
C ASN A 174 2.35 -2.20 0.05
N VAL A 175 2.65 -1.20 0.88
CA VAL A 175 1.82 0.00 1.02
C VAL A 175 1.89 0.81 -0.26
N ALA A 176 0.74 0.92 -0.94
CA ALA A 176 0.64 1.65 -2.17
C ALA A 176 -0.58 2.56 -2.20
N LEU A 177 -0.34 3.81 -2.57
CA LEU A 177 -1.36 4.79 -2.90
C LEU A 177 -1.13 5.22 -4.35
N THR A 178 -2.04 4.86 -5.24
CA THR A 178 -1.88 5.11 -6.67
C THR A 178 -3.08 5.84 -7.23
N GLU A 179 -2.85 6.82 -8.09
CA GLU A 179 -3.94 7.45 -8.83
C GLU A 179 -4.59 6.45 -9.77
N ARG A 180 -5.91 6.30 -9.65
CA ARG A 180 -6.68 5.42 -10.52
C ARG A 180 -6.75 6.05 -11.91
N VAL A 181 -6.06 5.44 -12.86
CA VAL A 181 -6.15 5.82 -14.27
C VAL A 181 -7.27 5.01 -14.93
N GLU A 182 -8.30 5.69 -15.42
CA GLU A 182 -9.30 5.04 -16.27
C GLU A 182 -8.63 4.53 -17.55
N VAL A 183 -8.51 3.21 -17.67
CA VAL A 183 -8.03 2.59 -18.90
C VAL A 183 -9.13 2.70 -19.94
N THR A 184 -8.97 3.62 -20.90
CA THR A 184 -9.83 3.62 -22.08
C THR A 184 -9.65 2.28 -22.79
N ALA A 185 -10.74 1.52 -22.96
CA ALA A 185 -10.69 0.21 -23.61
C ALA A 185 -9.88 0.30 -24.92
N PRO A 186 -8.97 -0.66 -25.19
CA PRO A 186 -8.16 -0.61 -26.40
C PRO A 186 -9.11 -0.48 -27.58
N HIS A 187 -8.85 0.49 -28.46
CA HIS A 187 -9.64 0.70 -29.67
C HIS A 187 -9.49 -0.52 -30.59
N THR A 188 -10.26 -1.57 -30.30
CA THR A 188 -10.35 -2.80 -31.08
C THR A 188 -10.71 -2.51 -32.52
N SER A 189 -11.45 -1.43 -32.77
CA SER A 189 -11.71 -0.87 -34.10
C SER A 189 -10.44 -0.49 -34.88
N LEU A 190 -9.44 0.11 -34.22
CA LEU A 190 -8.14 0.44 -34.82
C LEU A 190 -7.35 -0.83 -35.15
N LEU A 191 -7.34 -1.82 -34.25
CA LEU A 191 -6.69 -3.12 -34.50
C LEU A 191 -7.32 -3.86 -35.70
N ILE A 192 -8.64 -3.85 -35.81
CA ILE A 192 -9.37 -4.44 -36.94
C ILE A 192 -9.06 -3.66 -38.23
N ALA A 193 -9.06 -2.32 -38.19
CA ALA A 193 -8.74 -1.49 -39.35
C ALA A 193 -7.31 -1.72 -39.86
N PHE A 194 -6.31 -1.79 -38.96
CA PHE A 194 -4.93 -2.12 -39.32
C PHE A 194 -4.81 -3.54 -39.88
N GLY A 195 -5.49 -4.52 -39.29
CA GLY A 195 -5.55 -5.89 -39.79
C GLY A 195 -6.11 -5.97 -41.21
N LEU A 196 -7.20 -5.26 -41.49
CA LEU A 196 -7.84 -5.20 -42.81
C LEU A 196 -6.97 -4.47 -43.84
N CYS A 197 -6.32 -3.35 -43.47
CA CYS A 197 -5.38 -2.65 -44.35
C CYS A 197 -4.17 -3.53 -44.72
N ALA A 198 -3.61 -4.27 -43.76
CA ALA A 198 -2.51 -5.19 -44.01
C ALA A 198 -2.91 -6.32 -44.98
N VAL A 199 -4.11 -6.88 -44.83
CA VAL A 199 -4.66 -7.89 -45.74
C VAL A 199 -4.88 -7.32 -47.15
N ALA A 200 -5.43 -6.10 -47.27
CA ALA A 200 -5.67 -5.45 -48.55
C ALA A 200 -4.36 -5.13 -49.30
N LEU A 201 -3.35 -4.61 -48.60
CA LEU A 201 -2.02 -4.34 -49.16
C LEU A 201 -1.34 -5.63 -49.64
N ARG A 202 -1.46 -6.72 -48.89
CA ARG A 202 -0.89 -8.02 -49.26
C ARG A 202 -1.54 -8.61 -50.50
N ARG A 203 -2.86 -8.47 -50.65
CA ARG A 203 -3.58 -8.91 -51.86
C ARG A 203 -3.17 -8.12 -53.10
N LYS A 204 -2.99 -6.80 -52.97
CA LYS A 204 -2.60 -5.94 -54.11
C LYS A 204 -1.20 -6.26 -54.63
N LEU A 205 -0.27 -6.65 -53.75
CA LEU A 205 1.09 -7.05 -54.10
C LEU A 205 1.20 -8.46 -54.71
N GLN A 206 0.18 -9.31 -54.57
CA GLN A 206 0.16 -10.66 -55.19
C GLN A 206 -0.52 -10.69 -56.57
N GLN A 207 -1.11 -9.58 -57.00
CA GLN A 207 -1.78 -9.43 -58.29
C GLN A 207 -0.92 -8.64 -59.32
N GLN A 208 0.33 -8.34 -58.99
CA GLN A 208 1.37 -7.82 -59.88
C GLN A 208 2.45 -8.88 -60.06
#